data_AF-A0A0C1QWZ9-F1
#
_entry.id   AF-A0A0C1QWZ9-F1
#
_cell.length_a   1.000
_cell.length_b   1.000
_cell.length_c   1.000
_cell.angle_alpha   90.00
_cell.angle_beta   90.00
_cell.angle_gamma   90.00
#
_symmetry.space_group_name_H-M   'P 1'
#
loop_
_entity.id
_entity.type
_entity.pdbx_description
1 polymer ?
#
loop_
_entity_poly.entity_id
_entity_poly.type
_entity_poly.pdbx_seq_one_letter_code
_entity_poly.pdbx_strand_id
1 'polypeptide(L)'
;MRIVLFMIVLLLLYTLFYSVLGPSITFLIMSGVFLIMGILFSFKKEFYDKCIKFVSPKFYDNFNLKDEKFKERNRKTNIACLYLLSVATFMNSRLCSAISPKFTAKFDFKNILITAIFAFIIYFLSSYIFKKSKSNAQYVIFSVLLGIIAAIIIGILIFRNIEIF
;
A
#
# COMPACT_ATOMS: atom_id res chain seq x y z
N MET A 1 -13.15 -9.16 -8.46
CA MET A 1 -12.18 -9.67 -9.45
C MET A 1 -11.17 -8.62 -9.89
N ARG A 2 -11.56 -7.42 -10.35
CA ARG A 2 -10.59 -6.40 -10.83
C ARG A 2 -9.53 -5.97 -9.80
N ILE A 3 -9.89 -5.75 -8.53
CA ILE A 3 -8.90 -5.38 -7.49
C ILE A 3 -7.89 -6.48 -7.20
N VAL A 4 -8.33 -7.74 -7.18
CA VAL A 4 -7.43 -8.88 -6.93
C VAL A 4 -6.45 -9.01 -8.08
N LEU A 5 -6.93 -8.86 -9.32
CA LEU A 5 -6.09 -8.86 -10.51
C LEU A 5 -5.11 -7.67 -10.51
N PHE A 6 -5.57 -6.48 -10.13
CA PHE A 6 -4.70 -5.31 -9.96
C PHE A 6 -3.62 -5.55 -8.90
N MET A 7 -3.97 -6.10 -7.73
CA MET A 7 -3.00 -6.42 -6.68
C MET A 7 -2.00 -7.49 -7.11
N ILE A 8 -2.42 -8.52 -7.85
CA ILE A 8 -1.53 -9.55 -8.40
C ILE A 8 -0.56 -8.92 -9.41
N VAL A 9 -1.05 -8.08 -10.32
CA VAL A 9 -0.20 -7.38 -11.30
C VAL A 9 0.81 -6.47 -10.58
N LEU A 10 0.38 -5.74 -9.55
CA LEU A 10 1.25 -4.84 -8.80
C LEU A 10 2.31 -5.59 -8.00
N LEU A 11 1.94 -6.74 -7.41
CA LEU A 11 2.87 -7.65 -6.75
C LEU A 11 3.91 -8.18 -7.74
N LEU A 12 3.46 -8.72 -8.89
CA LEU A 12 4.35 -9.22 -9.94
C LEU A 12 5.31 -8.14 -10.43
N LEU A 13 4.80 -6.93 -10.67
CA LEU A 13 5.60 -5.80 -11.16
C LEU A 13 6.64 -5.38 -10.12
N TYR A 14 6.26 -5.30 -8.84
CA TYR A 14 7.18 -5.05 -7.74
C TYR A 14 8.26 -6.13 -7.67
N THR A 15 7.88 -7.41 -7.72
CA THR A 15 8.83 -8.50 -7.61
C THR A 15 9.77 -8.58 -8.81
N LEU A 16 9.28 -8.30 -10.02
CA LEU A 16 10.09 -8.19 -11.24
C LEU A 16 11.10 -7.05 -11.16
N PHE A 17 10.69 -5.86 -10.73
CA PHE A 17 11.62 -4.75 -10.53
C PHE A 17 12.65 -5.10 -9.45
N TYR A 18 12.20 -5.70 -8.35
CA TYR A 18 13.07 -6.09 -7.25
C TYR A 18 14.14 -7.10 -7.68
N SER A 19 13.80 -8.07 -8.53
CA SER A 19 14.74 -9.09 -9.01
C SER A 19 15.66 -8.61 -10.12
N VAL A 20 15.19 -7.74 -11.03
CA VAL A 20 15.96 -7.28 -12.20
C VAL A 20 16.81 -6.05 -11.87
N LEU A 21 16.23 -5.08 -11.17
CA LEU A 21 16.85 -3.77 -10.88
C LEU A 21 17.45 -3.71 -9.47
N GLY A 22 17.14 -4.68 -8.62
CA GLY A 22 17.52 -4.70 -7.22
C GLY A 22 16.62 -3.84 -6.32
N PRO A 23 16.73 -4.02 -4.99
CA PRO A 23 15.89 -3.35 -4.00
C PRO A 23 15.96 -1.83 -4.08
N SER A 24 17.17 -1.26 -4.18
CA SER A 24 17.38 0.18 -4.12
C SER A 24 16.69 0.92 -5.26
N ILE A 25 16.88 0.45 -6.50
CA ILE A 25 16.24 1.07 -7.68
C ILE A 25 14.72 0.87 -7.63
N THR A 26 14.25 -0.31 -7.19
CA THR A 26 12.81 -0.58 -7.04
C THR A 26 12.14 0.38 -6.08
N PHE A 27 12.74 0.62 -4.90
CA PHE A 27 12.21 1.58 -3.93
C PHE A 27 12.26 3.02 -4.46
N LEU A 28 13.27 3.37 -5.25
CA LEU A 28 13.35 4.69 -5.88
C LEU A 28 12.23 4.89 -6.92
N ILE A 29 11.97 3.88 -7.77
CA ILE A 29 10.85 3.91 -8.74
C ILE A 29 9.52 4.05 -8.01
N MET A 30 9.28 3.23 -6.98
CA MET A 30 8.06 3.30 -6.18
C MET A 30 7.89 4.67 -5.50
N SER A 31 8.97 5.26 -4.99
CA SER A 31 8.96 6.62 -4.43
C SER A 31 8.48 7.66 -5.44
N GLY A 32 9.02 7.61 -6.67
CA GLY A 32 8.60 8.47 -7.77
C GLY A 32 7.14 8.27 -8.17
N VAL A 33 6.67 7.02 -8.25
CA VAL A 33 5.26 6.71 -8.54
C VAL A 33 4.33 7.30 -7.49
N PHE A 34 4.63 7.11 -6.20
CA PHE A 34 3.82 7.68 -5.12
C PHE A 34 3.81 9.21 -5.13
N LEU A 35 4.95 9.84 -5.44
CA LEU A 35 5.05 11.29 -5.59
C LEU A 35 4.15 11.79 -6.73
N ILE A 36 4.25 11.18 -7.91
CA ILE A 36 3.44 11.54 -9.09
C ILE A 36 1.95 11.37 -8.78
N MET A 37 1.56 10.26 -8.15
CA MET A 37 0.16 10.04 -7.74
C MET A 37 -0.31 11.11 -6.75
N GLY A 38 0.52 11.46 -5.76
CA GLY A 38 0.22 12.52 -4.78
C GLY A 38 0.00 13.88 -5.45
N ILE A 39 0.84 14.25 -6.41
CA ILE A 39 0.72 15.48 -7.20
C ILE A 39 -0.57 15.46 -8.04
N LEU A 40 -0.82 14.39 -8.79
CA LEU A 40 -2.01 14.27 -9.64
C LEU A 40 -3.31 14.36 -8.83
N PHE A 41 -3.37 13.71 -7.67
CA PHE A 41 -4.54 13.75 -6.79
C PHE A 41 -4.73 15.11 -6.11
N SER A 42 -3.65 15.86 -5.93
CA SER A 42 -3.70 17.24 -5.44
C SER A 42 -4.23 18.21 -6.50
N PHE A 43 -3.92 17.97 -7.79
CA PHE A 43 -4.25 18.88 -8.88
C PHE A 43 -5.75 18.87 -9.25
N LYS A 44 -6.35 17.70 -9.48
CA LYS A 44 -7.79 17.58 -9.77
C LYS A 44 -8.43 16.40 -9.05
N LYS A 45 -9.62 16.63 -8.47
CA LYS A 45 -10.44 15.60 -7.80
C LYS A 45 -10.74 14.42 -8.72
N GLU A 46 -10.96 14.69 -10.00
CA GLU A 46 -11.27 13.67 -11.01
C GLU A 46 -10.19 12.59 -11.14
N PHE A 47 -8.90 12.93 -10.98
CA PHE A 47 -7.82 11.94 -11.05
C PHE A 47 -7.93 10.94 -9.91
N TYR A 48 -8.23 11.42 -8.70
CA TYR A 48 -8.45 10.59 -7.53
C TYR A 48 -9.68 9.70 -7.68
N ASP A 49 -10.81 10.28 -8.10
CA ASP A 49 -12.08 9.55 -8.26
C ASP A 49 -11.97 8.48 -9.37
N LYS A 50 -11.34 8.80 -10.51
CA LYS A 50 -11.07 7.84 -11.59
C LYS A 50 -10.15 6.71 -11.12
N CYS A 51 -9.11 7.02 -10.36
CA CYS A 51 -8.20 6.01 -9.83
C CYS A 51 -8.91 5.03 -8.89
N ILE A 52 -9.70 5.53 -7.93
CA ILE A 52 -10.44 4.66 -7.01
C ILE A 52 -11.45 3.80 -7.76
N LYS A 53 -12.20 4.40 -8.70
CA LYS A 53 -13.17 3.68 -9.53
C LYS A 53 -12.51 2.57 -10.34
N PHE A 54 -11.31 2.80 -10.86
CA PHE A 54 -10.55 1.81 -11.63
C PHE A 54 -10.03 0.67 -10.74
N VAL A 55 -9.37 1.01 -9.63
CA VAL A 55 -8.70 0.05 -8.74
C VAL A 55 -9.73 -0.78 -7.95
N SER A 56 -10.75 -0.13 -7.40
CA SER A 56 -11.78 -0.76 -6.58
C SER A 56 -13.19 -0.20 -6.85
N PRO A 57 -13.89 -0.72 -7.87
CA PRO A 57 -15.26 -0.29 -8.17
C PRO A 57 -16.21 -0.41 -6.97
N LYS A 58 -16.15 -1.53 -6.23
CA LYS A 58 -17.00 -1.74 -5.04
C LYS A 58 -16.68 -0.76 -3.91
N PHE A 59 -15.41 -0.40 -3.72
CA PHE A 59 -15.06 0.63 -2.75
C PHE A 59 -15.52 2.01 -3.21
N TYR A 60 -15.42 2.30 -4.51
CA TYR A 60 -15.92 3.54 -5.11
C TYR A 60 -17.43 3.71 -4.90
N ASP A 61 -18.22 2.64 -5.04
CA ASP A 61 -19.66 2.68 -4.76
C ASP A 61 -19.93 3.09 -3.30
N ASN A 62 -19.23 2.47 -2.34
CA ASN A 62 -19.33 2.84 -0.93
C ASN A 62 -18.81 4.26 -0.66
N PHE A 63 -17.76 4.70 -1.36
CA PHE A 63 -17.22 6.05 -1.25
C PHE A 63 -18.22 7.08 -1.74
N ASN A 64 -18.94 6.79 -2.83
CA ASN A 64 -19.97 7.68 -3.38
C ASN A 64 -21.16 7.87 -2.45
N LEU A 65 -21.47 6.91 -1.58
CA LEU A 65 -22.51 7.02 -0.56
C LEU A 65 -22.12 7.91 0.63
N LYS A 66 -20.85 8.31 0.77
CA LYS A 66 -20.40 9.20 1.85
C LYS A 66 -20.70 10.67 1.53
N ASP A 67 -20.79 11.49 2.56
CA ASP A 67 -20.95 12.94 2.47
C ASP A 67 -19.70 13.61 1.87
N GLU A 68 -19.87 14.82 1.34
CA GLU A 68 -18.78 15.54 0.68
C GLU A 68 -17.62 15.87 1.61
N LYS A 69 -17.90 16.22 2.87
CA LYS A 69 -16.85 16.51 3.87
C LYS A 69 -16.01 15.27 4.15
N PHE A 70 -16.63 14.10 4.27
CA PHE A 70 -15.90 12.84 4.37
C PHE A 70 -15.03 12.58 3.14
N LYS A 71 -15.59 12.73 1.93
CA LYS A 71 -14.87 12.50 0.66
C LYS A 71 -13.64 13.40 0.53
N GLU A 72 -13.80 14.69 0.84
CA GLU A 72 -12.71 15.66 0.76
C GLU A 72 -11.59 15.35 1.77
N ARG A 73 -11.96 15.05 3.02
CA ARG A 73 -11.00 14.68 4.06
C ARG A 73 -10.27 13.38 3.73
N ASN A 74 -10.98 12.36 3.25
CA ASN A 74 -10.39 11.09 2.83
C ASN A 74 -9.38 11.30 1.68
N ARG A 75 -9.71 12.16 0.70
CA ARG A 75 -8.78 12.54 -0.36
C ARG A 75 -7.51 13.20 0.20
N LYS A 76 -7.65 14.20 1.07
CA LYS A 76 -6.50 14.89 1.69
C LYS A 76 -5.62 13.91 2.49
N THR A 77 -6.24 13.02 3.26
CA THR A 77 -5.51 11.96 3.98
C THR A 77 -4.74 11.05 3.03
N ASN A 78 -5.37 10.58 1.94
CA ASN A 78 -4.69 9.71 0.98
C ASN A 78 -3.55 10.41 0.25
N ILE A 79 -3.69 11.69 -0.10
CA ILE A 79 -2.60 12.51 -0.65
C ILE A 79 -1.44 12.59 0.35
N ALA A 80 -1.73 12.89 1.62
CA ALA A 80 -0.70 12.94 2.67
C ALA A 80 0.01 11.59 2.84
N CYS A 81 -0.74 10.48 2.84
CA CYS A 81 -0.17 9.13 2.89
C CYS A 81 0.74 8.83 1.69
N LEU A 82 0.38 9.27 0.48
CA LEU A 82 1.22 9.09 -0.71
C LEU A 82 2.53 9.86 -0.60
N TYR A 83 2.52 11.09 -0.09
CA TYR A 83 3.76 11.83 0.17
C TYR A 83 4.61 11.14 1.24
N LEU A 84 4.02 10.68 2.35
CA LEU A 84 4.73 9.94 3.40
C LEU A 84 5.34 8.64 2.86
N LEU A 85 4.58 7.87 2.07
CA LEU A 85 5.07 6.66 1.42
C LEU A 85 6.20 6.95 0.44
N SER A 86 6.11 8.04 -0.32
CA SER A 86 7.17 8.49 -1.23
C SER A 86 8.47 8.77 -0.48
N VAL A 87 8.41 9.51 0.62
CA VAL A 87 9.59 9.80 1.45
C VAL A 87 10.15 8.53 2.09
N ALA A 88 9.29 7.69 2.69
CA ALA A 88 9.72 6.45 3.34
C ALA A 88 10.40 5.49 2.35
N THR A 89 9.85 5.33 1.14
CA THR A 89 10.47 4.52 0.09
C THR A 89 11.75 5.14 -0.46
N PHE A 90 11.83 6.47 -0.59
CA PHE A 90 13.07 7.15 -0.94
C PHE A 90 14.18 6.89 0.09
N MET A 91 13.89 7.02 1.38
CA MET A 91 14.87 6.75 2.45
C MET A 91 15.31 5.29 2.42
N ASN A 92 14.38 4.34 2.25
CA ASN A 92 14.72 2.92 2.10
C ASN A 92 15.61 2.64 0.88
N SER A 93 15.39 3.34 -0.24
CA SER A 93 16.25 3.20 -1.44
C SER A 93 17.71 3.55 -1.13
N ARG A 94 17.93 4.59 -0.32
CA ARG A 94 19.26 5.05 0.10
C ARG A 94 19.89 4.09 1.10
N LEU A 95 19.13 3.61 2.08
CA LEU A 95 19.63 2.64 3.07
C LEU A 95 20.03 1.32 2.42
N CYS A 96 19.22 0.78 1.50
CA CYS A 96 19.56 -0.44 0.75
C CYS A 96 20.84 -0.25 -0.08
N SER A 97 21.07 0.94 -0.66
CA SER A 97 22.30 1.22 -1.42
C SER A 97 23.55 1.29 -0.55
N ALA A 98 23.42 1.68 0.72
CA ALA A 98 24.53 1.82 1.66
C ALA A 98 24.92 0.50 2.36
N ILE A 99 23.96 -0.39 2.60
CA ILE A 99 24.13 -1.54 3.49
C ILE A 99 24.55 -2.83 2.74
N SER A 100 24.25 -2.97 1.44
CA SER A 100 24.73 -4.13 0.68
C SER A 100 24.51 -3.99 -0.84
N PRO A 101 25.57 -3.97 -1.66
CA PRO A 101 25.44 -4.14 -3.11
C PRO A 101 25.14 -5.61 -3.52
N LYS A 102 25.06 -6.56 -2.57
CA LYS A 102 24.90 -8.00 -2.82
C LYS A 102 23.68 -8.61 -2.13
N PHE A 103 22.58 -7.88 -1.99
CA PHE A 103 21.30 -8.51 -1.66
C PHE A 103 20.79 -9.27 -2.90
N THR A 104 21.28 -10.50 -3.09
CA THR A 104 20.62 -11.45 -3.97
C THR A 104 19.28 -11.79 -3.33
N ALA A 105 18.23 -11.16 -3.83
CA ALA A 105 16.85 -11.45 -3.48
C ALA A 105 16.56 -12.92 -3.77
N LYS A 106 16.76 -13.82 -2.81
CA LYS A 106 16.24 -15.18 -2.95
C LYS A 106 14.73 -15.08 -2.92
N PHE A 107 14.10 -15.54 -3.99
CA PHE A 107 12.66 -15.56 -4.14
C PHE A 107 12.06 -16.51 -3.09
N ASP A 108 11.64 -15.97 -1.96
CA ASP A 108 10.95 -16.73 -0.94
C ASP A 108 9.45 -16.69 -1.22
N PHE A 109 9.01 -17.63 -2.05
CA PHE A 109 7.61 -17.77 -2.43
C PHE A 109 6.68 -17.91 -1.22
N LYS A 110 7.15 -18.52 -0.12
CA LYS A 110 6.38 -18.69 1.12
C LYS A 110 6.12 -17.33 1.77
N ASN A 111 7.15 -16.49 1.92
CA ASN A 111 6.99 -15.15 2.50
C ASN A 111 6.13 -14.24 1.61
N ILE A 112 6.30 -14.30 0.29
CA ILE A 112 5.43 -13.57 -0.66
C ILE A 112 3.97 -14.00 -0.52
N LEU A 113 3.70 -15.31 -0.42
CA LEU A 113 2.35 -15.85 -0.26
C LEU A 113 1.72 -15.40 1.08
N ILE A 114 2.49 -15.46 2.18
CA ILE A 114 2.03 -14.98 3.50
C ILE A 114 1.68 -13.49 3.43
N THR A 115 2.54 -12.65 2.85
CA THR A 115 2.29 -11.21 2.70
C THR A 115 1.05 -10.95 1.82
N ALA A 116 0.87 -11.70 0.73
CA ALA A 116 -0.29 -11.56 -0.15
C ALA A 116 -1.61 -11.93 0.55
N ILE A 117 -1.63 -13.01 1.33
CA ILE A 117 -2.81 -13.43 2.11
C ILE A 117 -3.15 -12.35 3.15
N PHE A 118 -2.17 -11.83 3.88
CA PHE A 118 -2.39 -10.76 4.84
C PHE A 118 -2.90 -9.48 4.17
N ALA A 119 -2.31 -9.08 3.04
CA ALA A 119 -2.78 -7.92 2.27
C ALA A 119 -4.25 -8.09 1.85
N PHE A 120 -4.65 -9.31 1.47
CA PHE A 120 -6.03 -9.63 1.14
C PHE A 120 -6.96 -9.50 2.35
N ILE A 121 -6.58 -10.05 3.52
CA ILE A 121 -7.36 -9.92 4.77
C ILE A 121 -7.51 -8.45 5.17
N ILE A 122 -6.42 -7.68 5.15
CA ILE A 122 -6.41 -6.25 5.48
C ILE A 122 -7.33 -5.48 4.54
N TYR A 123 -7.34 -5.81 3.25
CA TYR A 123 -8.25 -5.19 2.28
C TYR A 123 -9.73 -5.37 2.66
N PHE A 124 -10.16 -6.59 3.04
CA PHE A 124 -11.55 -6.81 3.47
C PHE A 124 -11.89 -6.09 4.76
N LEU A 125 -11.01 -6.15 5.75
CA LEU A 125 -11.20 -5.47 7.04
C LEU A 125 -11.28 -3.95 6.85
N SER A 126 -10.37 -3.37 6.07
CA SER A 126 -10.37 -1.95 5.73
C SER A 126 -11.66 -1.55 4.99
N SER A 127 -12.10 -2.33 4.01
CA SER A 127 -13.36 -2.08 3.30
C SER A 127 -14.58 -2.18 4.23
N TYR A 128 -14.57 -3.10 5.20
CA TYR A 128 -15.62 -3.23 6.19
C TYR A 128 -15.67 -2.01 7.14
N ILE A 129 -14.51 -1.62 7.67
CA ILE A 129 -14.34 -0.43 8.52
C ILE A 129 -14.80 0.82 7.76
N PHE A 130 -14.41 0.98 6.50
CA PHE A 130 -14.81 2.12 5.66
C PHE A 130 -16.34 2.21 5.53
N LYS A 131 -16.99 1.07 5.27
CA LYS A 131 -18.46 1.00 5.16
C LYS A 131 -19.13 1.44 6.46
N LYS A 132 -18.64 0.97 7.61
CA LYS A 132 -19.21 1.25 8.94
C LYS A 132 -18.88 2.65 9.51
N SER A 133 -17.78 3.25 9.08
CA SER A 133 -17.30 4.53 9.64
C SER A 133 -18.22 5.68 9.27
N LYS A 134 -18.66 6.47 10.26
CA LYS A 134 -19.50 7.66 10.05
C LYS A 134 -18.69 8.90 9.69
N SER A 135 -17.44 8.97 10.15
CA SER A 135 -16.54 10.10 9.88
C SER A 135 -15.18 9.62 9.35
N ASN A 136 -14.50 10.49 8.59
CA ASN A 136 -13.16 10.17 8.08
C ASN A 136 -12.16 9.95 9.23
N ALA A 137 -12.27 10.72 10.32
CA ALA A 137 -11.41 10.56 11.48
C ALA A 137 -11.53 9.16 12.09
N GLN A 138 -12.77 8.67 12.24
CA GLN A 138 -13.03 7.31 12.72
C GLN A 138 -12.43 6.26 11.78
N TYR A 139 -12.61 6.41 10.47
CA TYR A 139 -12.02 5.52 9.47
C TYR A 139 -10.49 5.47 9.57
N VAL A 140 -9.85 6.63 9.66
CA VAL A 140 -8.38 6.74 9.75
C VAL A 140 -7.84 6.08 11.00
N ILE A 141 -8.45 6.34 12.18
CA ILE A 141 -8.00 5.73 13.44
C ILE A 141 -8.05 4.20 13.38
N PHE A 142 -9.18 3.63 12.94
CA PHE A 142 -9.31 2.18 12.82
C PHE A 142 -8.38 1.59 11.75
N SER A 143 -8.14 2.31 10.66
CA SER A 143 -7.22 1.86 9.61
C SER A 143 -5.76 1.87 10.07
N VAL A 144 -5.36 2.88 10.85
CA VAL A 144 -4.02 2.96 11.46
C VAL A 144 -3.84 1.83 12.47
N LEU A 145 -4.82 1.61 13.36
CA LEU A 145 -4.77 0.50 14.33
C LEU A 145 -4.67 -0.85 13.63
N LEU A 146 -5.47 -1.09 12.58
CA LEU A 146 -5.41 -2.30 11.78
C LEU A 146 -4.02 -2.48 11.15
N GLY A 147 -3.44 -1.41 10.61
CA GLY A 147 -2.11 -1.41 10.02
C GLY A 147 -1.01 -1.76 11.02
N ILE A 148 -1.05 -1.18 12.23
CA ILE A 148 -0.09 -1.48 13.30
C ILE A 148 -0.18 -2.95 13.73
N ILE A 149 -1.40 -3.44 13.98
CA ILE A 149 -1.63 -4.85 14.36
C ILE A 149 -1.11 -5.79 13.26
N ALA A 150 -1.42 -5.48 11.99
CA ALA A 150 -0.95 -6.28 10.87
C ALA A 150 0.59 -6.28 10.77
N ALA A 151 1.24 -5.12 10.94
CA ALA A 151 2.70 -5.02 10.91
C ALA A 151 3.36 -5.85 12.01
N ILE A 152 2.82 -5.84 13.23
CA ILE A 152 3.31 -6.65 14.36
C ILE A 152 3.18 -8.15 14.04
N ILE A 153 2.01 -8.59 13.56
CA ILE A 153 1.78 -10.01 13.24
C ILE A 153 2.70 -10.47 12.11
N ILE A 154 2.81 -9.69 11.03
CA ILE A 154 3.71 -10.01 9.91
C ILE A 154 5.16 -10.04 10.39
N GLY A 155 5.58 -9.08 11.22
CA GLY A 155 6.91 -9.05 11.83
C GLY A 155 7.19 -10.34 12.60
N ILE A 156 6.32 -10.73 13.54
CA ILE A 156 6.48 -11.97 14.31
C ILE A 156 6.56 -13.20 13.40
N LEU A 157 5.69 -13.30 12.39
CA LEU A 157 5.68 -14.44 11.47
C LEU A 157 6.94 -14.52 10.62
N ILE A 158 7.47 -13.39 10.16
CA ILE A 158 8.71 -13.34 9.38
C ILE A 158 9.91 -13.66 10.28
N PHE A 159 10.04 -13.00 11.43
CA PHE A 159 11.17 -13.22 12.35
C PHE A 159 11.20 -14.64 12.92
N ARG A 160 10.05 -15.21 13.30
CA ARG A 160 9.98 -16.58 13.81
C ARG A 160 10.30 -17.64 12.77
N ASN A 161 10.17 -17.34 11.47
CA ASN A 161 10.60 -18.23 10.39
C ASN A 161 12.11 -18.13 10.09
N ILE A 162 12.83 -17.15 10.66
CA ILE A 162 14.29 -17.01 10.50
C ILE A 162 15.06 -17.86 11.53
N GLU A 163 14.42 -18.30 12.62
CA GLU A 163 15.05 -19.10 13.71
C GLU A 163 15.09 -20.62 13.49
N ILE A 164 14.92 -21.13 12.27
CA ILE A 164 15.09 -22.57 11.98
C ILE A 164 16.04 -22.74 10.80
N PHE A 165 17.33 -22.44 11.00
CA PHE A 165 18.45 -23.00 10.24
C PHE A 165 19.73 -22.95 11.07
#